data_AF-A0A9D2GCX6-F1
#
_entry.id   AF-A0A9D2GCX6-F1
#
_cell.length_a   1.000
_cell.length_b   1.000
_cell.length_c   1.000
_cell.angle_alpha   90.00
_cell.angle_beta   90.00
_cell.angle_gamma   90.00
#
_symmetry.space_group_name_H-M   'P 1'
#
loop_
_entity.id
_entity.type
_entity.pdbx_description
1 polymer ?
#
loop_
_entity_poly.entity_id
_entity_poly.type
_entity_poly.pdbx_seq_one_letter_code
_entity_poly.pdbx_strand_id
1 'polypeptide(L)'
;MSDKKIVKLKVFRFDPAIDQEPHYDIFEVETQTGYSIYNALEYIAENLDSTLAYYASCRIGACNGCVARVNGKVVRTCTTILTDDITVEPVNKDKVLKDLVLKCAPLPEVM
;
A
#
# COMPACT_ATOMS: atom_id res chain seq x y z
N MET A 1 3.84 -8.36 -25.86
CA MET A 1 4.63 -7.14 -25.67
C MET A 1 4.14 -6.54 -24.37
N SER A 2 4.98 -6.50 -23.34
CA SER A 2 4.57 -5.98 -22.03
C SER A 2 4.81 -4.47 -22.04
N ASP A 3 3.73 -3.69 -22.08
CA ASP A 3 3.80 -2.24 -21.96
C ASP A 3 4.23 -1.89 -20.52
N LYS A 4 5.54 -1.73 -20.34
CA LYS A 4 6.14 -1.30 -19.08
C LYS A 4 5.87 0.19 -18.90
N LYS A 5 5.11 0.54 -17.87
CA LYS A 5 4.76 1.94 -17.50
C LYS A 5 5.37 2.25 -16.14
N ILE A 6 6.13 3.33 -16.04
CA ILE A 6 6.59 3.83 -14.74
C ILE A 6 5.48 4.70 -14.15
N VAL A 7 5.13 4.45 -12.90
CA VAL A 7 4.17 5.26 -12.14
C VAL A 7 4.75 5.63 -10.79
N LYS A 8 4.31 6.77 -10.26
CA LYS A 8 4.76 7.28 -8.96
C LYS A 8 3.80 6.85 -7.87
N LEU A 9 4.33 6.12 -6.90
CA LEU A 9 3.63 5.74 -5.69
C LEU A 9 4.11 6.61 -4.54
N LYS A 10 3.24 7.48 -4.05
CA LYS A 10 3.47 8.21 -2.80
C LYS A 10 2.97 7.34 -1.65
N VAL A 11 3.86 6.80 -0.84
CA VAL A 11 3.52 5.85 0.24
C VAL A 11 3.70 6.53 1.59
N PHE A 12 2.69 6.39 2.45
CA PHE A 12 2.78 6.79 3.85
C PHE A 12 3.77 5.90 4.59
N ARG A 13 4.72 6.52 5.29
CA ARG A 13 5.76 5.87 6.07
C ARG A 13 5.69 6.33 7.51
N PHE A 14 5.77 5.38 8.42
CA PHE A 14 5.82 5.65 9.84
C PHE A 14 6.32 4.42 10.59
N ASP A 15 7.48 4.53 11.21
CA ASP A 15 7.99 3.56 12.17
C ASP A 15 8.03 4.20 13.57
N PRO A 16 7.15 3.83 14.51
CA PRO A 16 7.13 4.43 15.84
C PRO A 16 8.39 4.17 16.67
N ALA A 17 9.28 3.26 16.23
CA ALA A 17 10.57 3.04 16.86
C ALA A 17 11.66 4.04 16.41
N ILE A 18 11.46 4.73 15.28
CA ILE A 18 12.47 5.55 14.62
C ILE A 18 11.95 6.97 14.35
N ASP A 19 10.73 7.09 13.85
CA ASP A 19 10.13 8.33 13.38
C ASP A 19 9.40 9.07 14.51
N GLN A 20 9.59 10.39 14.58
CA GLN A 20 8.81 11.26 15.48
C GLN A 20 7.44 11.60 14.87
N GLU A 21 7.37 11.75 13.56
CA GLU A 21 6.17 12.10 12.82
C GLU A 21 6.09 11.28 11.52
N PRO A 22 4.88 10.95 11.06
CA PRO A 22 4.70 10.25 9.79
C PRO A 22 5.13 11.10 8.60
N HIS A 23 5.74 10.46 7.61
CA HIS A 23 6.20 11.09 6.39
C HIS A 23 5.70 10.35 5.14
N TYR A 24 6.04 10.89 3.97
CA TYR A 24 5.70 10.27 2.70
C TYR A 24 6.94 10.12 1.85
N ASP A 25 7.14 8.91 1.35
CA ASP A 25 8.15 8.61 0.35
C ASP A 25 7.50 8.47 -1.02
N ILE A 26 8.25 8.80 -2.06
CA ILE A 26 7.81 8.66 -3.45
C ILE A 26 8.70 7.61 -4.12
N PHE A 27 8.07 6.55 -4.61
CA PHE A 27 8.72 5.46 -5.32
C PHE A 27 8.31 5.46 -6.78
N GLU A 28 9.27 5.30 -7.68
CA GLU A 28 9.01 5.09 -9.10
C GLU A 28 8.96 3.59 -9.36
N VAL A 29 7.76 3.07 -9.63
CA VAL A 29 7.52 1.64 -9.80
C VAL A 29 7.35 1.33 -11.28
N GLU A 30 8.16 0.39 -11.78
CA GLU A 30 7.97 -0.17 -13.11
C GLU A 30 6.78 -1.15 -13.09
N THR A 31 5.68 -0.75 -13.72
CA THR A 31 4.44 -1.53 -13.77
C THR A 31 4.23 -2.16 -15.13
N GLN A 32 3.36 -3.16 -15.18
CA GLN A 32 2.90 -3.81 -16.39
C GLN A 32 1.38 -3.94 -16.37
N THR A 33 0.78 -4.20 -17.53
CA THR A 33 -0.66 -4.38 -17.67
C THR A 33 -1.20 -5.41 -16.66
N GLY A 34 -2.21 -5.00 -15.88
CA GLY A 34 -2.84 -5.84 -14.86
C GLY A 34 -2.14 -5.86 -13.50
N TYR A 35 -1.10 -5.04 -13.29
CA TYR A 35 -0.55 -4.88 -11.94
C TYR A 35 -1.57 -4.30 -10.98
N SER A 36 -1.72 -4.98 -9.85
CA SER A 36 -2.48 -4.47 -8.72
C SER A 36 -1.62 -3.51 -7.90
N ILE A 37 -2.27 -2.72 -7.04
CA ILE A 37 -1.57 -1.89 -6.07
C ILE A 37 -0.69 -2.75 -5.14
N TYR A 38 -1.15 -3.94 -4.78
CA TYR A 38 -0.36 -4.91 -4.00
C TYR A 38 0.95 -5.27 -4.72
N ASN A 39 0.89 -5.55 -6.02
CA ASN A 39 2.09 -5.91 -6.79
C ASN A 39 3.08 -4.75 -6.83
N ALA A 40 2.60 -3.50 -6.85
CA ALA A 40 3.46 -2.34 -6.80
C ALA A 40 4.12 -2.15 -5.43
N LEU A 41 3.40 -2.43 -4.33
CA LEU A 41 3.99 -2.46 -2.98
C LEU A 41 5.02 -3.58 -2.83
N GLU A 42 4.74 -4.76 -3.40
CA GLU A 42 5.68 -5.88 -3.45
C GLU A 42 6.93 -5.51 -4.24
N TYR A 43 6.78 -4.86 -5.40
CA TYR A 43 7.92 -4.36 -6.18
C TYR A 43 8.79 -3.38 -5.40
N ILE A 44 8.17 -2.42 -4.68
CA ILE A 44 8.90 -1.48 -3.82
C ILE A 44 9.70 -2.26 -2.78
N ALA A 45 9.06 -3.19 -2.07
CA ALA A 45 9.70 -3.98 -1.01
C ALA A 45 10.85 -4.86 -1.52
N GLU A 46 10.74 -5.40 -2.74
CA GLU A 46 11.75 -6.29 -3.31
C GLU A 46 12.91 -5.55 -3.99
N ASN A 47 12.65 -4.39 -4.60
CA ASN A 47 13.61 -3.75 -5.51
C ASN A 47 14.08 -2.36 -5.08
N LEU A 48 13.31 -1.64 -4.26
CA LEU A 48 13.58 -0.23 -3.93
C LEU A 48 13.86 -0.02 -2.45
N ASP A 49 12.99 -0.52 -1.57
CA ASP A 49 13.11 -0.38 -0.12
C ASP A 49 12.48 -1.56 0.62
N SER A 50 13.33 -2.47 1.10
CA SER A 50 12.93 -3.66 1.86
C SER A 50 12.44 -3.39 3.28
N THR A 51 12.48 -2.14 3.74
CA THR A 51 11.98 -1.76 5.07
C THR A 51 10.49 -1.45 5.09
N LEU A 52 9.85 -1.32 3.91
CA LEU A 52 8.42 -1.04 3.76
C LEU A 52 7.56 -2.18 4.34
N ALA A 53 6.74 -1.86 5.34
CA ALA A 53 5.80 -2.80 5.92
C ALA A 53 4.39 -2.69 5.29
N TYR A 54 3.87 -3.82 4.81
CA TYR A 54 2.51 -3.92 4.26
C TYR A 54 1.90 -5.30 4.55
N TYR A 55 0.58 -5.40 4.43
CA TYR A 55 -0.13 -6.66 4.67
C TYR A 55 -0.17 -7.53 3.41
N ALA A 56 0.35 -8.75 3.51
CA ALA A 56 0.36 -9.76 2.47
C ALA A 56 -0.21 -11.09 2.98
N SER A 57 -1.23 -11.63 2.30
CA SER A 57 -1.80 -12.95 2.65
C SER A 57 -2.48 -13.59 1.42
N CYS A 58 -3.80 -13.49 1.29
CA CYS A 58 -4.54 -14.29 0.30
C CYS A 58 -4.33 -13.86 -1.16
N ARG A 59 -3.99 -12.60 -1.43
CA ARG A 59 -3.83 -11.99 -2.78
C ARG A 59 -5.03 -12.12 -3.73
N ILE A 60 -6.18 -12.64 -3.25
CA ILE A 60 -7.40 -12.90 -4.04
C ILE A 60 -8.63 -12.16 -3.50
N GLY A 61 -8.44 -11.25 -2.53
CA GLY A 61 -9.55 -10.51 -1.92
C GLY A 61 -10.37 -11.25 -0.88
N ALA A 62 -9.96 -12.43 -0.39
CA ALA A 62 -10.70 -13.20 0.61
C ALA A 62 -10.46 -12.76 2.06
N CYS A 63 -9.24 -12.38 2.42
CA CYS A 63 -8.84 -12.14 3.83
C CYS A 63 -9.19 -10.75 4.39
N ASN A 64 -9.55 -9.79 3.54
CA ASN A 64 -9.84 -8.40 3.90
C ASN A 64 -8.72 -7.64 4.67
N GLY A 65 -7.48 -8.16 4.73
CA GLY A 65 -6.41 -7.52 5.49
C GLY A 65 -5.61 -6.46 4.73
N CYS A 66 -5.56 -6.52 3.40
CA CYS A 66 -4.80 -5.59 2.55
C CYS A 66 -5.57 -4.29 2.21
N VAL A 67 -6.39 -3.81 3.15
CA VAL A 67 -7.20 -2.61 2.94
C VAL A 67 -6.34 -1.38 3.20
N ALA A 68 -6.32 -0.46 2.25
CA ALA A 68 -5.61 0.81 2.33
C ALA A 68 -6.47 1.94 1.77
N ARG A 69 -6.16 3.18 2.14
CA ARG A 69 -6.72 4.36 1.50
C ARG A 69 -5.83 4.73 0.33
N VAL A 70 -6.38 4.74 -0.88
CA VAL A 70 -5.68 5.10 -2.11
C VAL A 70 -6.37 6.29 -2.74
N ASN A 71 -5.65 7.41 -2.94
CA ASN A 71 -6.20 8.66 -3.44
C ASN A 71 -7.50 9.09 -2.72
N GLY A 72 -7.54 8.94 -1.39
CA GLY A 72 -8.69 9.26 -0.56
C GLY A 72 -9.78 8.17 -0.46
N LYS A 73 -9.75 7.13 -1.30
CA LYS A 73 -10.75 6.05 -1.31
C LYS A 73 -10.25 4.80 -0.60
N VAL A 74 -11.07 4.18 0.22
CA VAL A 74 -10.73 2.90 0.87
C VAL A 74 -10.90 1.77 -0.14
N VAL A 75 -9.82 1.05 -0.41
CA VAL A 75 -9.76 -0.03 -1.40
C VAL A 75 -8.98 -1.23 -0.87
N ARG A 76 -9.04 -2.35 -1.59
CA ARG A 76 -8.22 -3.54 -1.33
C ARG A 76 -7.07 -3.55 -2.31
N THR A 77 -5.84 -3.45 -1.83
CA THR A 77 -4.68 -3.29 -2.72
C THR A 77 -4.48 -4.49 -3.66
N CYS A 78 -4.87 -5.70 -3.26
CA CYS A 78 -4.71 -6.90 -4.09
C CYS A 78 -5.70 -7.02 -5.26
N THR A 79 -6.87 -6.39 -5.19
CA THR A 79 -7.89 -6.49 -6.25
C THR A 79 -8.01 -5.21 -7.07
N THR A 80 -7.44 -4.11 -6.60
CA THR A 80 -7.47 -2.82 -7.30
C THR A 80 -6.29 -2.73 -8.27
N ILE A 81 -6.60 -2.51 -9.55
CA ILE A 81 -5.62 -2.31 -10.61
C ILE A 81 -4.98 -0.94 -10.47
N LEU A 82 -3.66 -0.90 -10.61
CA LEU A 82 -2.87 0.32 -10.66
C LEU A 82 -2.86 0.86 -12.09
N THR A 83 -3.44 2.04 -12.30
CA THR A 83 -3.50 2.67 -13.62
C THR A 83 -2.57 3.86 -13.72
N ASP A 84 -2.48 4.68 -12.68
CA ASP A 84 -1.81 5.98 -12.69
C ASP A 84 -1.09 6.23 -11.36
N ASP A 85 -0.54 7.43 -11.20
CA ASP A 85 0.10 7.86 -9.97
C ASP A 85 -0.91 7.84 -8.80
N ILE A 86 -0.48 7.24 -7.69
CA ILE A 86 -1.34 7.06 -6.52
C ILE A 86 -0.63 7.48 -5.24
N THR A 87 -1.43 7.93 -4.28
CA THR A 87 -1.03 8.07 -2.88
C THR A 87 -1.66 6.94 -2.07
N VAL A 88 -0.83 6.15 -1.39
CA VAL A 88 -1.24 5.04 -0.53
C VAL A 88 -1.05 5.43 0.92
N GLU A 89 -2.15 5.36 1.67
CA GLU A 89 -2.21 5.69 3.08
C GLU A 89 -2.86 4.55 3.87
N PRO A 90 -2.54 4.41 5.16
CA PRO A 90 -3.31 3.57 6.06
C PRO A 90 -4.77 4.06 6.15
N VAL A 91 -5.70 3.12 6.32
CA VAL A 91 -7.13 3.44 6.50
C VAL A 91 -7.34 4.33 7.74
N ASN A 92 -6.57 4.06 8.80
CA ASN A 92 -6.59 4.81 10.05
C ASN A 92 -5.15 5.08 10.51
N LYS A 93 -4.74 6.36 10.49
CA LYS A 93 -3.38 6.80 10.86
C LYS A 93 -3.06 6.58 12.35
N ASP A 94 -4.06 6.69 13.21
CA ASP A 94 -3.90 6.53 14.67
C ASP A 94 -3.69 5.07 15.10
N LYS A 95 -3.98 4.13 14.20
CA LYS A 95 -3.83 2.68 14.44
C LYS A 95 -2.65 2.07 13.71
N VAL A 96 -1.76 2.87 13.14
CA VAL A 96 -0.58 2.35 12.44
C VAL A 96 0.37 1.70 13.44
N LEU A 97 0.75 0.45 13.17
CA LEU A 97 1.85 -0.22 13.85
C LEU A 97 3.18 0.10 13.15
N LYS A 98 3.19 -0.01 11.82
CA LYS A 98 4.32 0.36 10.96
C LYS A 98 3.82 0.55 9.54
N ASP A 99 4.15 1.67 8.91
CA ASP A 99 3.79 2.02 7.53
C ASP A 99 2.30 1.77 7.21
N LEU A 100 1.99 0.74 6.41
CA LEU A 100 0.63 0.39 6.01
C LEU A 100 0.00 -0.72 6.89
N VAL A 101 0.74 -1.23 7.88
CA VAL A 101 0.27 -2.26 8.81
C VAL A 101 -0.46 -1.59 9.97
N LEU A 102 -1.72 -1.96 10.14
CA LEU A 102 -2.57 -1.48 11.22
C LEU A 102 -2.59 -2.47 12.39
N LYS A 103 -2.75 -1.93 13.60
CA LYS A 103 -3.08 -2.75 14.77
C LYS A 103 -4.40 -3.44 14.50
N CYS A 104 -4.44 -4.75 14.70
CA CYS A 104 -5.66 -5.55 14.61
C CYS A 104 -6.70 -4.98 15.57
N ALA A 105 -7.59 -4.18 15.00
CA ALA A 105 -8.79 -3.67 15.62
C ALA A 105 -9.90 -3.96 14.61
N PRO A 106 -11.13 -4.24 15.05
CA PRO A 106 -12.25 -4.35 14.13
C PRO A 106 -12.24 -3.12 13.22
N LEU A 107 -12.15 -3.37 11.91
CA LEU A 107 -12.35 -2.30 10.92
C LEU A 107 -13.73 -1.72 11.20
N PRO A 108 -13.91 -0.38 11.20
CA PRO A 108 -15.25 0.19 11.27
C PRO A 108 -16.09 -0.51 10.21
N GLU A 109 -17.16 -1.15 10.63
CA GLU A 109 -18.04 -1.93 9.77
C GLU A 109 -18.37 -1.07 8.56
N VAL A 110 -17.96 -1.54 7.39
CA VAL A 110 -18.41 -0.97 6.12
C VAL A 110 -19.88 -1.39 6.00
N MET A 111 -20.76 -0.58 6.59
CA MET A 111 -22.20 -0.58 6.31
C MET A 111 -22.46 0.01 4.93
#